data_AF-A0A7J6VU12-F1
#
_entry.id   AF-A0A7J6VU12-F1
#
_cell.length_a   1.000
_cell.length_b   1.000
_cell.length_c   1.000
_cell.angle_alpha   90.00
_cell.angle_beta   90.00
_cell.angle_gamma   90.00
#
_symmetry.space_group_name_H-M   'P 1'
#
loop_
_entity.id
_entity.type
_entity.pdbx_description
1 polymer ?
#
loop_
_entity_poly.entity_id
_entity_poly.type
_entity_poly.pdbx_seq_one_letter_code
_entity_poly.pdbx_strand_id
1 'polypeptide(L)'
;MLIYLILSSQRVPRLGWIYPFENLQIVSIILDLKDMIQVNILSHILLKLCTRLETLHIKGDDEILCQQSDHSFECPYAYSTFWEGQKLHNSLSNRLKELELKGFGGDLMKITFLKYIMTNASKMEKIVIQCDNNCSIDGVVSAMELLYFPKISIDLALELKRDRKLVSEYMRLILSN
;
A
#
# COMPACT_ATOMS: atom_id res chain seq x y z
N MET A 1 5.52 14.24 -15.90
CA MET A 1 4.12 14.07 -16.34
C MET A 1 3.40 13.32 -15.22
N LEU A 2 2.64 14.02 -14.38
CA LEU A 2 1.82 13.41 -13.32
C LEU A 2 0.50 12.95 -13.96
N ILE A 3 0.24 11.64 -13.96
CA ILE A 3 -1.06 11.10 -14.38
C ILE A 3 -1.89 10.87 -13.11
N TYR A 4 -2.93 11.67 -12.91
CA TYR A 4 -4.01 11.33 -11.98
C TYR A 4 -4.87 10.25 -12.65
N LEU A 5 -4.72 9.00 -12.22
CA LEU A 5 -5.59 7.91 -12.68
C LEU A 5 -6.90 7.94 -11.89
N ILE A 6 -7.88 8.69 -12.38
CA ILE A 6 -9.29 8.48 -12.00
C ILE A 6 -9.81 7.39 -12.94
N LEU A 7 -9.79 6.14 -12.47
CA LEU A 7 -10.33 5.01 -13.24
C LEU A 7 -11.87 4.99 -13.10
N SER A 8 -12.56 5.83 -13.88
CA SER A 8 -13.99 5.67 -14.11
C SER A 8 -14.21 4.60 -15.17
N SER A 9 -14.87 3.51 -14.78
CA SER A 9 -15.27 2.36 -15.60
C SER A 9 -15.88 2.77 -16.95
N GLN A 10 -15.13 2.63 -18.04
CA GLN A 10 -15.69 2.51 -19.39
C GLN A 10 -14.94 1.47 -20.20
N ARG A 11 -15.72 0.58 -20.84
CA ARG A 11 -15.29 -0.54 -21.69
C ARG A 11 -14.34 -0.06 -22.79
N VAL A 12 -13.12 -0.59 -22.83
CA VAL A 12 -12.17 -0.33 -23.92
C VAL A 12 -12.30 -1.43 -25.00
N PRO A 13 -12.45 -1.10 -26.30
CA PRO A 13 -12.54 -2.09 -27.36
C PRO A 13 -11.18 -2.68 -27.74
N ARG A 14 -11.21 -3.90 -28.29
CA ARG A 14 -10.07 -4.70 -28.73
C ARG A 14 -9.34 -4.05 -29.92
N LEU A 15 -8.22 -3.38 -29.67
CA LEU A 15 -7.18 -3.05 -30.66
C LEU A 15 -5.81 -3.26 -29.97
N GLY A 16 -4.81 -3.72 -30.73
CA GLY A 16 -3.54 -4.27 -30.25
C GLY A 16 -2.95 -3.60 -29.01
N TRP A 17 -2.69 -4.40 -27.96
CA TRP A 17 -2.31 -3.99 -26.62
C TRP A 17 -0.92 -3.35 -26.58
N ILE A 18 -0.82 -2.06 -26.92
CA ILE A 18 0.20 -1.21 -26.32
C ILE A 18 -0.34 -0.95 -24.91
N TYR A 19 0.21 -1.62 -23.90
CA TYR A 19 -0.16 -1.33 -22.52
C TYR A 19 0.27 0.11 -22.22
N PRO A 20 -0.66 1.07 -22.06
CA PRO A 20 -0.33 2.50 -22.03
C PRO A 20 0.55 2.91 -20.83
N PHE A 21 0.87 1.96 -19.97
CA PHE A 21 1.55 2.13 -18.69
C PHE A 21 2.86 1.34 -18.57
N GLU A 22 3.30 0.65 -19.63
CA GLU A 22 4.54 -0.15 -19.63
C GLU A 22 5.78 0.66 -19.22
N ASN A 23 5.82 1.94 -19.58
CA ASN A 23 6.94 2.84 -19.30
C ASN A 23 6.71 3.74 -18.08
N LEU A 24 5.62 3.55 -17.33
CA LEU A 24 5.41 4.31 -16.09
C LEU A 24 6.41 3.85 -15.03
N GLN A 25 7.27 4.78 -14.61
CA GLN A 25 8.23 4.59 -13.53
C GLN A 25 7.71 5.10 -12.18
N ILE A 26 6.80 6.07 -12.20
CA ILE A 26 6.24 6.68 -10.99
C ILE A 26 4.73 6.65 -11.10
N VAL A 27 4.08 6.11 -10.07
CA VAL A 27 2.62 6.06 -9.97
C VAL A 27 2.22 6.66 -8.63
N SER A 28 1.23 7.55 -8.64
CA SER A 28 0.62 8.11 -7.45
C SER A 28 -0.88 7.92 -7.53
N ILE A 29 -1.45 7.16 -6.60
CA ILE A 29 -2.87 6.78 -6.61
C ILE A 29 -3.49 7.13 -5.26
N ILE A 30 -4.72 7.61 -5.30
CA ILE A 30 -5.58 7.75 -4.13
C ILE A 30 -6.51 6.54 -4.15
N LEU A 31 -6.44 5.72 -3.11
CA LEU A 31 -7.28 4.53 -2.98
C LEU A 31 -7.47 4.13 -1.53
N ASP A 32 -8.63 3.60 -1.20
CA ASP A 32 -8.92 2.99 0.10
C ASP A 32 -8.54 1.51 0.07
N LEU A 33 -7.49 1.15 0.82
CA LEU A 33 -7.07 -0.23 1.00
C LEU A 33 -8.03 -1.05 1.89
N LYS A 34 -9.12 -0.47 2.41
CA LYS A 34 -10.21 -1.22 3.02
C LYS A 34 -11.19 -1.77 1.98
N ASP A 35 -11.30 -1.11 0.83
CA ASP A 35 -12.20 -1.51 -0.25
C ASP A 35 -11.54 -2.57 -1.14
N MET A 36 -12.10 -3.78 -1.14
CA MET A 36 -11.57 -4.90 -1.94
C MET A 36 -11.63 -4.65 -3.44
N ILE A 37 -12.57 -3.84 -3.93
CA ILE A 37 -12.61 -3.46 -5.34
C ILE A 37 -11.37 -2.64 -5.66
N GLN A 38 -11.03 -1.67 -4.81
CA GLN A 38 -9.85 -0.81 -4.99
C GLN A 38 -8.54 -1.58 -4.80
N VAL A 39 -8.49 -2.52 -3.86
CA VAL A 39 -7.36 -3.46 -3.69
C VAL A 39 -7.15 -4.32 -4.94
N ASN A 40 -8.23 -4.81 -5.56
CA ASN A 40 -8.16 -5.55 -6.82
C ASN A 40 -7.72 -4.69 -8.01
N ILE A 41 -8.14 -3.42 -8.05
CA ILE A 41 -7.67 -2.47 -9.05
C ILE A 41 -6.17 -2.23 -8.87
N LEU A 42 -5.71 -1.99 -7.64
CA LEU A 42 -4.30 -1.81 -7.33
C LEU A 42 -3.48 -3.03 -7.74
N SER A 43 -3.92 -4.24 -7.38
CA SER A 43 -3.22 -5.47 -7.77
C SER A 43 -3.15 -5.60 -9.30
N HIS A 44 -4.22 -5.27 -10.03
CA HIS A 44 -4.20 -5.31 -11.49
C HIS A 44 -3.19 -4.30 -12.09
N ILE A 45 -3.17 -3.07 -11.59
CA ILE A 45 -2.24 -2.03 -12.04
C ILE A 45 -0.79 -2.47 -11.78
N LEU A 46 -0.50 -2.85 -10.54
CA LEU A 46 0.84 -3.24 -10.10
C LEU A 46 1.34 -4.51 -10.79
N LEU A 47 0.49 -5.53 -10.90
CA LEU A 47 0.90 -6.85 -11.39
C LEU A 47 0.88 -6.95 -12.91
N LYS A 48 0.09 -6.15 -13.62
CA LYS A 48 -0.12 -6.35 -15.07
C LYS A 48 0.20 -5.16 -15.95
N LEU A 49 0.08 -3.94 -15.45
CA LEU A 49 0.13 -2.74 -16.31
C LEU A 49 1.45 -1.98 -16.20
N CYS A 50 2.03 -1.87 -15.01
CA CYS A 50 3.21 -1.03 -14.74
C CYS A 50 4.49 -1.85 -14.59
N THR A 51 4.96 -2.46 -15.68
CA THR A 51 6.12 -3.37 -15.66
C THR A 51 7.47 -2.68 -15.40
N ARG A 52 7.54 -1.35 -15.52
CA ARG A 52 8.75 -0.55 -15.24
C ARG A 52 8.62 0.35 -14.01
N LEU A 53 7.65 0.09 -13.15
CA LEU A 53 7.42 0.91 -11.96
C LEU A 53 8.63 0.86 -11.01
N GLU A 54 9.11 2.05 -10.63
CA GLU A 54 10.21 2.24 -9.67
C GLU A 54 9.70 2.89 -8.38
N THR A 55 8.71 3.78 -8.45
CA THR A 55 8.16 4.50 -7.30
C THR A 55 6.64 4.42 -7.27
N LEU A 56 6.09 4.01 -6.12
CA LEU A 56 4.66 3.96 -5.87
C LEU A 56 4.27 4.86 -4.70
N HIS A 57 3.35 5.78 -4.92
CA HIS A 57 2.72 6.56 -3.86
C HIS A 57 1.26 6.16 -3.74
N ILE A 58 0.85 5.77 -2.53
CA ILE A 58 -0.54 5.46 -2.19
C ILE A 58 -0.97 6.45 -1.12
N LYS A 59 -2.06 7.17 -1.38
CA LYS A 59 -2.73 7.98 -0.38
C LYS A 59 -4.07 7.31 -0.05
N GLY A 60 -4.28 6.99 1.22
CA GLY A 60 -5.61 6.63 1.71
C GLY A 60 -6.60 7.76 1.43
N ASP A 61 -7.79 7.41 0.95
CA ASP A 61 -8.86 8.38 0.82
C ASP A 61 -9.54 8.55 2.19
N ASP A 62 -9.16 9.62 2.91
CA ASP A 62 -9.75 9.95 4.21
C ASP A 62 -11.05 10.77 4.06
N GLU A 63 -11.38 11.26 2.85
CA GLU A 63 -12.48 12.20 2.59
C GLU A 63 -13.69 11.56 1.90
N ILE A 64 -13.52 10.44 1.21
CA ILE A 64 -14.67 9.65 0.76
C ILE A 64 -15.16 8.86 1.96
N LEU A 65 -16.13 9.45 2.67
CA LEU A 65 -17.16 8.70 3.37
C LEU A 65 -17.78 7.76 2.32
N CYS A 66 -17.18 6.60 2.10
CA CYS A 66 -17.83 5.52 1.39
C CYS A 66 -19.15 5.36 2.14
N GLN A 67 -20.24 5.76 1.48
CA GLN A 67 -21.57 5.35 1.87
C GLN A 67 -21.41 3.88 2.18
N GLN A 68 -21.68 3.49 3.43
CA GLN A 68 -21.60 2.11 3.86
C GLN A 68 -22.46 1.32 2.88
N SER A 69 -21.85 0.78 1.82
CA SER A 69 -22.50 -0.19 0.98
C SER A 69 -22.65 -1.36 1.93
N ASP A 70 -23.91 -1.68 2.22
CA ASP A 70 -24.39 -2.64 3.18
C ASP A 70 -24.04 -4.09 2.75
N HIS A 71 -22.80 -4.30 2.34
CA HIS A 71 -22.19 -5.58 2.06
C HIS A 71 -21.55 -6.07 3.35
N SER A 72 -22.43 -6.29 4.34
CA SER A 72 -22.23 -7.34 5.33
C SER A 72 -21.73 -8.60 4.61
N PHE A 73 -20.75 -9.29 5.20
CA PHE A 73 -20.00 -10.45 4.67
C PHE A 73 -18.66 -10.16 3.97
N GLU A 74 -17.91 -9.16 4.41
CA GLU A 74 -16.46 -9.12 4.15
C GLU A 74 -15.75 -10.16 5.04
N CYS A 75 -15.37 -11.31 4.46
CA CYS A 75 -14.71 -12.40 5.17
C CYS A 75 -13.27 -12.01 5.55
N PRO A 76 -12.92 -11.84 6.84
CA PRO A 76 -11.59 -11.37 7.26
C PRO A 76 -10.44 -12.23 6.73
N TYR A 77 -10.70 -13.52 6.50
CA TYR A 77 -9.75 -14.47 5.93
C TYR A 77 -9.35 -14.14 4.48
N ALA A 78 -10.30 -13.63 3.69
CA ALA A 78 -10.03 -13.17 2.33
C ALA A 78 -9.09 -11.96 2.33
N TYR A 79 -9.19 -11.08 3.34
CA TYR A 79 -8.33 -9.89 3.48
C TYR A 79 -6.92 -10.25 3.92
N SER A 80 -6.78 -11.18 4.87
CA SER A 80 -5.48 -11.55 5.41
C SER A 80 -4.60 -12.27 4.38
N THR A 81 -5.21 -13.07 3.50
CA THR A 81 -4.49 -13.92 2.53
C THR A 81 -4.46 -13.36 1.11
N PHE A 82 -5.16 -12.25 0.85
CA PHE A 82 -5.30 -11.69 -0.51
C PHE A 82 -3.96 -11.54 -1.22
N TRP A 83 -3.02 -10.84 -0.59
CA TRP A 83 -1.71 -10.57 -1.17
C TRP A 83 -0.79 -11.79 -1.23
N GLU A 84 -0.91 -12.72 -0.28
CA GLU A 84 -0.14 -13.97 -0.28
C GLU A 84 -0.47 -14.83 -1.50
N GLY A 85 -1.73 -14.81 -1.95
CA GLY A 85 -2.15 -15.47 -3.18
C GLY A 85 -1.71 -14.78 -4.47
N GLN A 86 -1.25 -13.52 -4.41
CA GLN A 86 -0.81 -12.78 -5.58
C GLN A 86 0.68 -13.01 -5.84
N LYS A 87 1.04 -13.51 -7.03
CA LYS A 87 2.45 -13.53 -7.44
C LYS A 87 2.85 -12.16 -7.95
N LEU A 88 3.83 -11.52 -7.31
CA LEU A 88 4.34 -10.23 -7.77
C LEU A 88 4.96 -10.42 -9.14
N HIS A 89 4.57 -9.59 -10.11
CA HIS A 89 5.15 -9.68 -11.45
C HIS A 89 6.67 -9.47 -11.37
N ASN A 90 7.46 -10.33 -12.01
CA ASN A 90 8.92 -10.30 -11.92
C ASN A 90 9.50 -8.91 -12.20
N SER A 91 8.88 -8.17 -13.13
CA SER A 91 9.32 -6.83 -13.47
C SER A 91 9.11 -5.84 -12.33
N LEU A 92 8.02 -5.96 -11.57
CA LEU A 92 7.75 -5.11 -10.41
C LEU A 92 8.64 -5.52 -9.22
N SER A 93 8.77 -6.83 -8.98
CA SER A 93 9.66 -7.40 -7.95
C SER A 93 11.11 -6.88 -8.07
N ASN A 94 11.60 -6.75 -9.31
CA ASN A 94 13.00 -6.39 -9.56
C ASN A 94 13.20 -4.92 -9.95
N ARG A 95 12.18 -4.06 -9.82
CA ARG A 95 12.29 -2.64 -10.21
C ARG A 95 11.71 -1.65 -9.22
N LEU A 96 10.71 -2.05 -8.44
CA LEU A 96 10.14 -1.18 -7.42
C LEU A 96 11.20 -0.89 -6.34
N LYS A 97 11.58 0.37 -6.22
CA LYS A 97 12.60 0.89 -5.29
C LYS A 97 12.00 1.68 -4.15
N GLU A 98 10.91 2.40 -4.41
CA GLU A 98 10.32 3.30 -3.44
C GLU A 98 8.81 3.09 -3.31
N LEU A 99 8.33 3.07 -2.07
CA LEU A 99 6.91 3.07 -1.74
C LEU A 99 6.63 4.13 -0.67
N GLU A 100 5.69 5.03 -0.92
CA GLU A 100 5.12 5.91 0.09
C GLU A 100 3.65 5.54 0.33
N LEU A 101 3.29 5.23 1.56
CA LEU A 101 1.91 4.95 1.98
C LEU A 101 1.46 6.00 3.00
N LYS A 102 0.46 6.80 2.65
CA LYS A 102 -0.16 7.81 3.53
C LYS A 102 -1.50 7.36 4.07
N GLY A 103 -1.84 7.81 5.28
CA GLY A 103 -3.08 7.47 5.96
C GLY A 103 -3.01 6.09 6.62
N PHE A 104 -1.85 5.70 7.15
CA PHE A 104 -1.71 4.39 7.81
C PHE A 104 -2.37 4.40 9.20
N GLY A 105 -3.46 3.63 9.35
CA GLY A 105 -4.22 3.50 10.59
C GLY A 105 -4.00 2.20 11.35
N GLY A 106 -3.17 1.28 10.85
CA GLY A 106 -3.06 -0.09 11.39
C GLY A 106 -3.99 -1.11 10.72
N ASP A 107 -4.61 -0.74 9.59
CA ASP A 107 -5.54 -1.62 8.88
C ASP A 107 -4.84 -2.90 8.39
N LEU A 108 -5.47 -4.06 8.61
CA LEU A 108 -4.89 -5.37 8.27
C LEU A 108 -4.44 -5.44 6.79
N MET A 109 -5.24 -4.91 5.87
CA MET A 109 -4.92 -4.93 4.43
C MET A 109 -3.70 -4.07 4.07
N LYS A 110 -3.49 -2.93 4.76
CA LYS A 110 -2.29 -2.11 4.61
C LYS A 110 -1.06 -2.85 5.15
N ILE A 111 -1.20 -3.51 6.29
CA ILE A 111 -0.13 -4.30 6.90
C ILE A 111 0.26 -5.47 5.98
N THR A 112 -0.71 -6.25 5.50
CA THR A 112 -0.43 -7.40 4.62
C THR A 112 0.12 -6.96 3.26
N PHE A 113 -0.34 -5.83 2.71
CA PHE A 113 0.26 -5.23 1.52
C PHE A 113 1.73 -4.87 1.75
N LEU A 114 2.06 -4.21 2.86
CA LEU A 114 3.45 -3.84 3.18
C LEU A 114 4.33 -5.07 3.36
N LYS A 115 3.86 -6.08 4.12
CA LYS A 115 4.55 -7.36 4.27
C LYS A 115 4.79 -8.06 2.93
N TYR A 116 3.78 -8.03 2.06
CA TYR A 116 3.87 -8.59 0.72
C TYR A 116 4.95 -7.91 -0.11
N ILE A 117 4.99 -6.58 -0.12
CA ILE A 117 6.03 -5.82 -0.81
C ILE A 117 7.41 -6.09 -0.20
N MET A 118 7.54 -6.08 1.13
CA MET A 118 8.81 -6.32 1.83
C MET A 118 9.40 -7.72 1.56
N THR A 119 8.57 -8.70 1.25
CA THR A 119 9.00 -10.09 0.98
C THR A 119 9.19 -10.39 -0.50
N ASN A 120 8.63 -9.57 -1.41
CA ASN A 120 8.66 -9.84 -2.85
C ASN A 120 9.45 -8.82 -3.68
N ALA A 121 9.62 -7.57 -3.21
CA ALA A 121 10.33 -6.54 -3.96
C ALA A 121 11.84 -6.55 -3.63
N SER A 122 12.60 -7.31 -4.43
CA SER A 122 14.05 -7.53 -4.26
C SER A 122 14.91 -6.28 -4.44
N LYS A 123 14.39 -5.26 -5.14
CA LYS A 123 15.04 -3.97 -5.37
C LYS A 123 14.48 -2.84 -4.52
N MET A 124 13.65 -3.14 -3.52
CA MET A 124 13.10 -2.08 -2.67
C MET A 124 14.21 -1.44 -1.83
N GLU A 125 14.35 -0.14 -1.95
CA GLU A 125 15.33 0.68 -1.24
C GLU A 125 14.66 1.45 -0.10
N LYS A 126 13.41 1.91 -0.29
CA LYS A 126 12.73 2.75 0.68
C LYS A 126 11.23 2.48 0.77
N ILE A 127 10.74 2.31 1.99
CA ILE A 127 9.31 2.37 2.31
C ILE A 127 9.08 3.50 3.31
N VAL A 128 8.20 4.42 2.98
CA VAL A 128 7.75 5.51 3.86
C VAL A 128 6.31 5.21 4.26
N ILE A 129 6.06 5.05 5.56
CA ILE A 129 4.73 4.90 6.12
C ILE A 129 4.39 6.18 6.85
N GLN A 130 3.40 6.92 6.37
CA GLN A 130 2.85 8.08 7.05
C GLN A 130 1.57 7.69 7.77
N CYS A 131 1.63 7.66 9.10
CA CYS A 131 0.49 7.39 9.95
C CYS A 131 -0.58 8.46 9.79
N ASP A 132 -1.84 8.05 9.86
CA ASP A 132 -2.96 8.97 10.03
C ASP A 132 -2.88 9.65 11.42
N ASN A 133 -3.43 10.85 11.53
CA ASN A 133 -3.60 11.58 12.78
C ASN A 133 -4.44 10.81 13.80
N ASN A 134 -5.34 9.94 13.33
CA ASN A 134 -6.17 9.08 14.18
C ASN A 134 -5.61 7.65 14.29
N CYS A 135 -4.33 7.41 13.96
CA CYS A 135 -3.71 6.10 14.07
C CYS A 135 -3.77 5.58 15.51
N SER A 136 -4.45 4.45 15.71
CA SER A 136 -4.62 3.81 17.02
C SER A 136 -3.28 3.31 17.57
N ILE A 137 -3.22 3.05 18.89
CA ILE A 137 -2.04 2.45 19.55
C ILE A 137 -1.65 1.14 18.85
N ASP A 138 -2.62 0.28 18.55
CA ASP A 138 -2.39 -0.99 17.84
C ASP A 138 -1.84 -0.77 16.43
N GLY A 139 -2.27 0.30 15.75
CA GLY A 139 -1.71 0.69 14.47
C GLY A 139 -0.24 1.11 14.58
N VAL A 140 0.14 1.81 15.64
CA VAL A 140 1.56 2.12 15.93
C VAL A 140 2.37 0.85 16.11
N VAL A 141 1.87 -0.04 16.97
CA VAL A 141 2.55 -1.28 17.30
C VAL A 141 2.75 -2.08 16.02
N SER A 142 1.71 -2.19 15.18
CA SER A 142 1.79 -2.85 13.88
C SER A 142 2.81 -2.19 12.94
N ALA A 143 2.87 -0.85 12.88
CA ALA A 143 3.89 -0.15 12.10
C ALA A 143 5.32 -0.40 12.61
N MET A 144 5.48 -0.50 13.94
CA MET A 144 6.77 -0.80 14.56
C MET A 144 7.16 -2.27 14.33
N GLU A 145 6.22 -3.20 14.37
CA GLU A 145 6.46 -4.61 14.04
C GLU A 145 7.00 -4.78 12.61
N LEU A 146 6.57 -3.93 11.67
CA LEU A 146 7.12 -3.92 10.31
C LEU A 146 8.61 -3.58 10.26
N LEU A 147 9.17 -2.86 11.24
CA LEU A 147 10.62 -2.59 11.28
C LEU A 147 11.43 -3.88 11.43
N TYR A 148 10.88 -4.84 12.17
CA TYR A 148 11.49 -6.14 12.48
C TYR A 148 11.02 -7.27 11.57
N PHE A 149 10.05 -7.00 10.69
CA PHE A 149 9.52 -8.00 9.77
C PHE A 149 10.59 -8.43 8.75
N PRO A 150 10.65 -9.71 8.34
CA PRO A 150 11.59 -10.18 7.33
C PRO A 150 11.50 -9.40 6.02
N LYS A 151 12.67 -9.09 5.45
CA LYS A 151 12.82 -8.28 4.24
C LYS A 151 13.63 -9.06 3.23
N ILE A 152 13.20 -9.06 1.97
CA ILE A 152 13.97 -9.67 0.89
C ILE A 152 15.11 -8.75 0.44
N SER A 153 14.89 -7.44 0.46
CA SER A 153 15.91 -6.45 0.17
C SER A 153 16.70 -6.11 1.43
N ILE A 154 18.03 -6.23 1.34
CA ILE A 154 18.98 -5.91 2.42
C ILE A 154 19.09 -4.39 2.60
N ASP A 155 18.96 -3.64 1.50
CA ASP A 155 19.12 -2.18 1.46
C ASP A 155 17.84 -1.43 1.84
N LEU A 156 16.78 -2.14 2.22
CA LEU A 156 15.48 -1.55 2.52
C LEU A 156 15.51 -0.70 3.80
N ALA A 157 15.38 0.62 3.63
CA ALA A 157 15.08 1.56 4.69
C ALA A 157 13.57 1.70 4.91
N LEU A 158 13.11 1.54 6.16
CA LEU A 158 11.72 1.82 6.56
C LEU A 158 11.67 3.12 7.35
N GLU A 159 10.91 4.10 6.87
CA GLU A 159 10.73 5.40 7.50
C GLU A 159 9.28 5.53 8.00
N LEU A 160 9.10 5.61 9.31
CA LEU A 160 7.81 5.87 9.93
C LEU A 160 7.66 7.38 10.16
N LYS A 161 6.80 8.02 9.37
CA LYS A 161 6.43 9.43 9.55
C LYS A 161 5.15 9.51 10.37
N ARG A 162 5.21 10.28 11.45
CA ARG A 162 4.05 10.60 12.27
C ARG A 162 3.88 12.09 12.37
N ASP A 163 2.62 12.53 12.40
CA ASP A 163 2.35 13.88 12.87
C ASP A 163 2.66 13.95 14.38
N ARG A 164 3.34 15.02 14.80
CA ARG A 164 4.24 15.07 15.98
C ARG A 164 3.59 14.80 17.35
N LYS A 165 2.27 14.69 17.44
CA LYS A 165 1.52 14.68 18.71
C LYS A 165 1.43 13.31 19.42
N LEU A 166 1.54 12.19 18.70
CA LEU A 166 1.31 10.85 19.28
C LEU A 166 2.58 10.14 19.77
N VAL A 167 3.76 10.49 19.24
CA VAL A 167 5.05 9.90 19.69
C VAL A 167 5.34 10.26 21.14
N SER A 168 4.95 11.46 21.59
CA SER A 168 5.08 11.89 22.98
C SER A 168 4.17 11.11 23.94
N GLU A 169 3.03 10.61 23.47
CA GLU A 169 2.05 9.90 24.29
C GLU A 169 2.44 8.42 24.44
N TYR A 170 2.95 7.80 23.38
CA TYR A 170 3.51 6.44 23.45
C TYR A 170 4.83 6.38 24.24
N MET A 171 5.73 7.35 24.07
CA MET A 171 6.92 7.48 24.93
C MET A 171 6.54 7.71 26.39
N ARG A 172 5.45 8.43 26.67
CA ARG A 172 4.89 8.55 28.02
C ARG A 172 4.41 7.21 28.57
N LEU A 173 3.68 6.43 27.78
CA LEU A 173 3.12 5.13 28.18
C LEU A 173 4.20 4.06 28.42
N ILE A 174 5.29 4.07 27.67
CA ILE A 174 6.42 3.15 27.88
C ILE A 174 7.27 3.58 29.09
N LEU A 175 7.46 4.88 29.32
CA LEU A 175 8.27 5.40 30.43
C LEU A 175 7.50 5.49 31.76
N SER A 176 6.19 5.19 31.76
CA SER A 176 5.34 5.15 32.96
C SER A 176 5.12 3.74 33.53
N ASN A 177 5.74 2.72 32.94
CA ASN A 177 5.83 1.35 33.46
C ASN A 177 7.31 1.03 33.77
#